data_AF-A0A1F3J1V2-F1
#
_entry.id   AF-A0A1F3J1V2-F1
#
_cell.length_a   1.000
_cell.length_b   1.000
_cell.length_c   1.000
_cell.angle_alpha   90.00
_cell.angle_beta   90.00
_cell.angle_gamma   90.00
#
_symmetry.space_group_name_H-M   'P 1'
#
loop_
_entity.id
_entity.type
_entity.pdbx_description
1 polymer ?
#
loop_
_entity_poly.entity_id
_entity_poly.type
_entity_poly.pdbx_seq_one_letter_code
_entity_poly.pdbx_strand_id
1 'polypeptide(L)'
;MKKLVFIIAVFIFGFSSIAQKPEKIVSFVIEPHECDWYQTQAGLWRKETMKNKKDASAWMYYYLATRYEHTMCGEPQYMLDEEDYKVLGDILSGMAKHIPQSYEYNYLMYYNSGWGNPENSKYLLKAYEINPDRSEIYPDLIVYFETNGKYGDRDKVVKHRQEISPASPGMMAWNYNALATLEENAIVLTGGDNDTYQKWILQVVNNIRPDVRVINTSLIMIESYRNRLFSELGIAPFTIKVDSSNWQNFNQLIVEHVCHNSGSHPVYICNSVPEGHYTSLKDSLYLEGLVYKYSPERYDNIAVIRKNFEQIMLLDYITTPLSADVSQSIVDNSNLNYIPAFIQLYDHYRLCGESDEAGKMAKLLRLLVSRAGNDEYRKYVEDYLNEK
;
A
#
# COMPACT_ATOMS: atom_id res chain seq x y z
N MET A 1 -46.79 54.16 -1.60
CA MET A 1 -46.98 52.70 -1.82
C MET A 1 -47.07 52.39 -3.31
N LYS A 2 -45.95 52.07 -3.96
CA LYS A 2 -45.92 51.34 -5.24
C LYS A 2 -44.78 50.33 -5.12
N LYS A 3 -45.14 49.04 -5.18
CA LYS A 3 -44.29 47.89 -4.92
C LYS A 3 -43.20 47.81 -5.99
N LEU A 4 -41.93 47.84 -5.58
CA LEU A 4 -40.82 47.39 -6.41
C LEU A 4 -40.85 45.85 -6.41
N VAL A 5 -41.11 45.25 -7.58
CA VAL A 5 -40.96 43.82 -7.79
C VAL A 5 -39.50 43.59 -8.17
N PHE A 6 -38.73 43.01 -7.26
CA PHE A 6 -37.41 42.48 -7.56
C PHE A 6 -37.58 41.19 -8.36
N ILE A 7 -37.22 41.20 -9.64
CA ILE A 7 -37.10 39.98 -10.44
C ILE A 7 -35.80 39.30 -10.02
N ILE A 8 -35.93 38.20 -9.28
CA ILE A 8 -34.81 37.28 -9.02
C ILE A 8 -34.56 36.53 -10.32
N ALA A 9 -33.50 36.92 -11.03
CA ALA A 9 -32.96 36.11 -12.12
C ALA A 9 -32.33 34.85 -11.51
N VAL A 10 -33.08 33.75 -11.51
CA VAL A 10 -32.53 32.42 -11.23
C VAL A 10 -31.62 32.07 -12.40
N PHE A 11 -30.31 32.21 -12.21
CA PHE A 11 -29.33 31.57 -13.07
C PHE A 11 -29.43 30.07 -12.82
N ILE A 12 -30.23 29.39 -13.64
CA ILE A 12 -30.13 27.95 -13.82
C ILE A 12 -28.77 27.74 -14.47
N PHE A 13 -27.76 27.38 -13.68
CA PHE A 13 -26.58 26.74 -14.21
C PHE A 13 -27.06 25.42 -14.83
N GLY A 14 -27.29 25.44 -16.14
CA GLY A 14 -27.39 24.22 -16.90
C GLY A 14 -26.07 23.49 -16.71
N PHE A 15 -26.09 22.41 -15.93
CA PHE A 15 -25.07 21.38 -16.02
C PHE A 15 -25.12 20.89 -17.46
N SER A 16 -24.27 21.49 -18.30
CA SER A 16 -23.93 20.89 -19.58
C SER A 16 -23.23 19.60 -19.20
N SER A 17 -23.95 18.49 -19.32
CA SER A 17 -23.37 17.15 -19.26
C SER A 17 -22.42 17.02 -20.46
N ILE A 18 -21.21 17.56 -20.30
CA ILE A 18 -20.10 17.19 -21.16
C ILE A 18 -19.99 15.68 -20.98
N ALA A 19 -20.33 14.92 -22.03
CA ALA A 19 -20.19 13.48 -21.99
C ALA A 19 -18.76 13.16 -21.57
N GLN A 20 -18.60 12.58 -20.38
CA GLN A 20 -17.29 12.25 -19.84
C GLN A 20 -16.60 11.31 -20.82
N LYS A 21 -15.38 11.65 -21.20
CA LYS A 21 -14.57 10.80 -22.08
C LYS A 21 -13.94 9.69 -21.24
N PRO A 22 -13.67 8.51 -21.82
CA PRO A 22 -12.92 7.46 -21.13
C PRO A 22 -11.54 7.98 -20.73
N GLU A 23 -11.17 7.78 -19.47
CA GLU A 23 -9.90 8.19 -18.87
C GLU A 23 -9.02 6.96 -18.61
N LYS A 24 -7.69 7.13 -18.64
CA LYS A 24 -6.77 6.02 -18.36
C LYS A 24 -7.01 5.51 -16.94
N ILE A 25 -7.11 4.19 -16.78
CA ILE A 25 -7.27 3.59 -15.45
C ILE A 25 -5.90 3.29 -14.85
N VAL A 26 -5.59 3.99 -13.76
CA VAL A 26 -4.44 3.74 -12.89
C VAL A 26 -4.89 2.85 -11.74
N SER A 27 -3.96 2.11 -11.12
CA SER A 27 -4.31 1.27 -9.97
C SER A 27 -4.81 2.11 -8.80
N PHE A 28 -5.88 1.67 -8.13
CA PHE A 28 -6.45 2.37 -6.96
C PHE A 28 -5.48 2.48 -5.79
N VAL A 29 -4.45 1.62 -5.73
CA VAL A 29 -3.38 1.69 -4.70
C VAL A 29 -2.36 2.81 -4.98
N ILE A 30 -2.44 3.43 -6.16
CA ILE A 30 -1.63 4.57 -6.61
C ILE A 30 -2.50 5.83 -6.65
N GLU A 31 -3.65 5.76 -7.31
CA GLU A 31 -4.59 6.87 -7.50
C GLU A 31 -6.03 6.37 -7.25
N PRO A 32 -6.50 6.44 -5.99
CA PRO A 32 -7.85 5.98 -5.65
C PRO A 32 -8.91 6.98 -6.16
N HIS A 33 -10.05 6.45 -6.56
CA HIS A 33 -11.25 7.21 -6.94
C HIS A 33 -12.48 6.61 -6.25
N GLU A 34 -13.56 7.39 -6.18
CA GLU A 34 -14.84 6.94 -5.65
C GLU A 34 -15.49 5.85 -6.52
N CYS A 35 -16.32 5.01 -5.90
CA CYS A 35 -17.07 3.93 -6.56
C CYS A 35 -17.78 4.40 -7.87
N ASP A 36 -18.55 5.48 -7.81
CA ASP A 36 -19.32 6.01 -8.95
C ASP A 36 -18.43 6.40 -10.14
N TRP A 37 -17.18 6.80 -9.88
CA TRP A 37 -16.22 7.13 -10.93
C TRP A 37 -15.83 5.86 -11.70
N TYR A 38 -15.51 4.77 -10.99
CA TYR A 38 -15.17 3.49 -11.61
C TYR A 38 -16.34 2.89 -12.40
N GLN A 39 -17.57 2.96 -11.86
CA GLN A 39 -18.79 2.56 -12.58
C GLN A 39 -18.92 3.31 -13.91
N THR A 40 -18.72 4.62 -13.88
CA THR A 40 -18.80 5.47 -15.06
C THR A 40 -17.71 5.08 -16.08
N GLN A 41 -16.47 4.91 -15.63
CA GLN A 41 -15.36 4.53 -16.50
C GLN A 41 -15.52 3.13 -17.10
N ALA A 42 -16.04 2.16 -16.35
CA ALA A 42 -16.33 0.82 -16.85
C ALA A 42 -17.33 0.88 -18.00
N GLY A 43 -18.41 1.67 -17.85
CA GLY A 43 -19.40 1.89 -18.90
C GLY A 43 -18.84 2.60 -20.15
N LEU A 44 -17.93 3.56 -19.97
CA LEU A 44 -17.28 4.28 -21.07
C LEU A 44 -16.32 3.38 -21.84
N TRP A 45 -15.42 2.68 -21.15
CA TRP A 45 -14.47 1.77 -21.78
C TRP A 45 -15.13 0.58 -22.45
N ARG A 46 -16.22 0.05 -21.89
CA ARG A 46 -17.04 -0.97 -22.56
C ARG A 46 -17.55 -0.51 -23.92
N LYS A 47 -17.94 0.76 -24.07
CA LYS A 47 -18.37 1.31 -25.38
C LYS A 47 -17.20 1.39 -26.36
N GLU A 48 -16.00 1.70 -25.90
CA GLU A 48 -14.81 1.72 -26.77
C GLU A 48 -14.43 0.33 -27.30
N THR A 49 -14.55 -0.72 -26.47
CA THR A 49 -14.30 -2.11 -26.94
C THR A 49 -15.30 -2.56 -28.00
N MET A 50 -16.54 -2.03 -27.97
CA MET A 50 -17.55 -2.29 -29.01
C MET A 50 -17.26 -1.55 -30.32
N LYS A 51 -16.68 -0.34 -30.27
CA LYS A 51 -16.29 0.43 -31.46
C LYS A 51 -15.12 -0.22 -32.21
N ASN A 52 -14.10 -0.65 -31.47
CA ASN A 52 -12.95 -1.34 -32.04
C ASN A 52 -12.53 -2.53 -31.16
N LYS A 53 -13.00 -3.72 -31.55
CA LYS A 53 -12.71 -4.96 -30.82
C LYS A 53 -11.22 -5.34 -30.78
N LYS A 54 -10.38 -4.75 -31.65
CA LYS A 54 -8.92 -4.98 -31.68
C LYS A 54 -8.14 -3.96 -30.84
N ASP A 55 -8.79 -2.99 -30.22
CA ASP A 55 -8.13 -2.04 -29.32
C ASP A 55 -7.83 -2.69 -27.97
N ALA A 56 -6.58 -3.15 -27.80
CA ALA A 56 -6.17 -3.85 -26.60
C ALA A 56 -6.19 -2.98 -25.33
N SER A 57 -5.86 -1.69 -25.47
CA SER A 57 -5.91 -0.73 -24.36
C SER A 57 -7.33 -0.53 -23.87
N ALA A 58 -8.30 -0.41 -24.78
CA ALA A 58 -9.71 -0.28 -24.41
C ALA A 58 -10.21 -1.50 -23.61
N TRP A 59 -9.79 -2.71 -23.99
CA TRP A 59 -10.10 -3.92 -23.23
C TRP A 59 -9.45 -3.92 -21.85
N MET A 60 -8.19 -3.51 -21.76
CA MET A 60 -7.47 -3.46 -20.48
C MET A 60 -8.16 -2.50 -19.51
N TYR A 61 -8.45 -1.29 -19.96
CA TYR A 61 -9.09 -0.27 -19.13
C TYR A 61 -10.55 -0.61 -18.80
N TYR A 62 -11.26 -1.31 -19.69
CA TYR A 62 -12.56 -1.86 -19.35
C TYR A 62 -12.45 -2.88 -18.20
N TYR A 63 -11.54 -3.84 -18.32
CA TYR A 63 -11.30 -4.83 -17.27
C TYR A 63 -10.92 -4.17 -15.94
N LEU A 64 -9.95 -3.24 -15.95
CA LEU A 64 -9.45 -2.59 -14.74
C LEU A 64 -10.54 -1.73 -14.07
N ALA A 65 -11.29 -0.94 -14.85
CA ALA A 65 -12.38 -0.14 -14.31
C ALA A 65 -13.47 -1.03 -13.70
N THR A 66 -13.85 -2.12 -14.35
CA THR A 66 -14.81 -3.08 -13.79
C THR A 66 -14.26 -3.73 -12.53
N ARG A 67 -13.02 -4.21 -12.52
CA ARG A 67 -12.43 -4.81 -11.32
C ARG A 67 -12.44 -3.82 -10.14
N TYR A 68 -12.04 -2.58 -10.37
CA TYR A 68 -11.98 -1.56 -9.32
C TYR A 68 -13.37 -1.06 -8.90
N GLU A 69 -14.34 -1.03 -9.81
CA GLU A 69 -15.76 -0.86 -9.46
C GLU A 69 -16.17 -1.93 -8.45
N HIS A 70 -16.02 -3.22 -8.76
CA HIS A 70 -16.41 -4.30 -7.84
C HIS A 70 -15.62 -4.24 -6.51
N THR A 71 -14.34 -3.85 -6.57
CA THR A 71 -13.48 -3.68 -5.39
C THR A 71 -13.95 -2.53 -4.48
N MET A 72 -14.32 -1.37 -5.04
CA MET A 72 -14.63 -0.16 -4.28
C MET A 72 -16.12 -0.02 -3.94
N CYS A 73 -17.00 -0.62 -4.74
CA CYS A 73 -18.45 -0.61 -4.56
C CYS A 73 -18.97 -1.83 -3.78
N GLY A 74 -18.13 -2.86 -3.60
CA GLY A 74 -18.49 -4.08 -2.89
C GLY A 74 -18.67 -3.90 -1.39
N GLU A 75 -19.40 -4.82 -0.77
CA GLU A 75 -19.63 -4.88 0.67
C GLU A 75 -19.32 -6.31 1.19
N PRO A 76 -18.21 -6.53 1.91
CA PRO A 76 -17.22 -5.54 2.33
C PRO A 76 -16.36 -5.04 1.15
N GLN A 77 -15.93 -3.77 1.22
CA GLN A 77 -14.99 -3.21 0.26
C GLN A 77 -13.67 -3.99 0.21
N TYR A 78 -12.98 -3.88 -0.91
CA TYR A 78 -11.69 -4.50 -1.22
C TYR A 78 -11.71 -6.04 -1.35
N MET A 79 -12.88 -6.65 -1.37
CA MET A 79 -13.04 -8.09 -1.62
C MET A 79 -13.80 -8.32 -2.93
N LEU A 80 -13.36 -9.34 -3.68
CA LEU A 80 -14.05 -9.83 -4.88
C LEU A 80 -14.56 -11.23 -4.60
N ASP A 81 -15.80 -11.50 -5.00
CA ASP A 81 -16.43 -12.81 -4.87
C ASP A 81 -16.40 -13.62 -6.18
N GLU A 82 -16.97 -14.83 -6.14
CA GLU A 82 -17.01 -15.70 -7.31
C GLU A 82 -17.81 -15.12 -8.49
N GLU A 83 -18.82 -14.28 -8.23
CA GLU A 83 -19.61 -13.64 -9.28
C GLU A 83 -18.82 -12.53 -9.96
N ASP A 84 -18.07 -11.74 -9.19
CA ASP A 84 -17.16 -10.73 -9.72
C ASP A 84 -16.12 -11.37 -10.64
N TYR A 85 -15.51 -12.49 -10.23
CA TYR A 85 -14.54 -13.22 -11.06
C TYR A 85 -15.17 -13.81 -12.33
N LYS A 86 -16.47 -14.16 -12.33
CA LYS A 86 -17.18 -14.56 -13.56
C LYS A 86 -17.31 -13.38 -14.52
N VAL A 87 -17.71 -12.21 -14.03
CA VAL A 87 -17.80 -10.98 -14.84
C VAL A 87 -16.45 -10.64 -15.47
N LEU A 88 -15.38 -10.67 -14.68
CA LEU A 88 -14.02 -10.43 -15.16
C LEU A 88 -13.56 -11.51 -16.17
N GLY A 89 -13.94 -12.77 -15.93
CA GLY A 89 -13.69 -13.89 -16.83
C GLY A 89 -14.37 -13.76 -18.20
N ASP A 90 -15.56 -13.17 -18.25
CA ASP A 90 -16.27 -12.88 -19.51
C ASP A 90 -15.54 -11.82 -20.34
N ILE A 91 -15.00 -10.79 -19.69
CA ILE A 91 -14.16 -9.77 -20.35
C ILE A 91 -12.90 -10.42 -20.94
N LEU A 92 -12.20 -11.24 -20.15
CA LEU A 92 -11.01 -11.99 -20.61
C LEU A 92 -11.34 -12.95 -21.77
N SER A 93 -12.52 -13.58 -21.76
CA SER A 93 -12.99 -14.42 -22.86
C SER A 93 -13.23 -13.61 -24.14
N GLY A 94 -13.69 -12.36 -24.01
CA GLY A 94 -13.76 -11.40 -25.12
C GLY A 94 -12.38 -11.05 -25.66
N MET A 95 -11.43 -10.76 -24.78
CA MET A 95 -10.04 -10.48 -25.14
C MET A 95 -9.38 -11.67 -25.85
N ALA A 96 -9.57 -12.89 -25.36
CA ALA A 96 -9.02 -14.11 -25.98
C ALA A 96 -9.49 -14.30 -27.43
N LYS A 97 -10.71 -13.88 -27.77
CA LYS A 97 -11.26 -13.97 -29.13
C LYS A 97 -10.69 -12.93 -30.08
N HIS A 98 -10.28 -11.77 -29.58
CA HIS A 98 -9.97 -10.60 -30.42
C HIS A 98 -8.51 -10.14 -30.37
N ILE A 99 -7.83 -10.35 -29.25
CA ILE A 99 -6.47 -9.88 -28.95
C ILE A 99 -5.63 -10.90 -28.12
N PRO A 100 -5.67 -12.23 -28.39
CA PRO A 100 -5.06 -13.25 -27.52
C PRO A 100 -3.53 -13.17 -27.38
N GLN A 101 -2.86 -12.42 -28.25
CA GLN A 101 -1.40 -12.27 -28.26
C GLN A 101 -0.95 -10.90 -27.73
N SER A 102 -1.87 -10.03 -27.30
CA SER A 102 -1.51 -8.70 -26.83
C SER A 102 -0.86 -8.74 -25.45
N TYR A 103 -0.10 -7.69 -25.14
CA TYR A 103 0.44 -7.47 -23.80
C TYR A 103 -0.69 -7.49 -22.75
N GLU A 104 -1.77 -6.76 -23.02
CA GLU A 104 -2.89 -6.53 -22.12
C GLU A 104 -3.59 -7.84 -21.75
N TYR A 105 -3.83 -8.71 -22.74
CA TYR A 105 -4.45 -10.01 -22.47
C TYR A 105 -3.56 -10.88 -21.58
N ASN A 106 -2.26 -10.96 -21.89
CA ASN A 106 -1.32 -11.76 -21.10
C ASN A 106 -1.20 -11.21 -19.67
N TYR A 107 -1.08 -9.89 -19.51
CA TYR A 107 -1.04 -9.29 -18.17
C TYR A 107 -2.32 -9.60 -17.38
N LEU A 108 -3.50 -9.37 -17.95
CA LEU A 108 -4.76 -9.55 -17.23
C LEU A 108 -5.11 -11.01 -16.96
N MET A 109 -4.64 -11.96 -17.80
CA MET A 109 -4.74 -13.39 -17.49
C MET A 109 -3.98 -13.75 -16.20
N TYR A 110 -2.80 -13.16 -15.99
CA TYR A 110 -2.07 -13.34 -14.73
C TYR A 110 -2.79 -12.62 -13.58
N TYR A 111 -3.06 -11.32 -13.76
CA TYR A 111 -3.64 -10.45 -12.73
C TYR A 111 -4.99 -10.96 -12.19
N ASN A 112 -5.83 -11.54 -13.05
CA ASN A 112 -7.11 -12.12 -12.64
C ASN A 112 -6.97 -13.38 -11.80
N SER A 113 -5.85 -14.11 -11.90
CA SER A 113 -5.65 -15.38 -11.21
C SER A 113 -5.04 -15.27 -9.81
N GLY A 114 -4.65 -14.06 -9.41
CA GLY A 114 -4.08 -13.77 -8.10
C GLY A 114 -2.62 -14.19 -7.93
N TRP A 115 -2.06 -13.79 -6.79
CA TRP A 115 -0.66 -14.03 -6.42
C TRP A 115 -0.40 -15.51 -6.16
N GLY A 116 0.68 -16.05 -6.75
CA GLY A 116 1.21 -17.35 -6.37
C GLY A 116 0.62 -18.57 -7.08
N ASN A 117 -0.17 -18.42 -8.15
CA ASN A 117 -0.48 -19.54 -9.04
C ASN A 117 0.67 -19.75 -10.05
N PRO A 118 1.54 -20.77 -9.88
CA PRO A 118 2.71 -20.96 -10.74
C PRO A 118 2.32 -21.30 -12.19
N GLU A 119 1.12 -21.83 -12.41
CA GLU A 119 0.63 -22.22 -13.74
C GLU A 119 0.38 -21.01 -14.65
N ASN A 120 0.10 -19.84 -14.04
CA ASN A 120 -0.22 -18.62 -14.77
C ASN A 120 0.95 -17.64 -14.89
N SER A 121 2.08 -17.87 -14.20
CA SER A 121 3.28 -17.05 -14.33
C SER A 121 3.80 -16.96 -15.77
N LYS A 122 3.49 -17.94 -16.62
CA LYS A 122 3.79 -17.90 -18.06
C LYS A 122 3.18 -16.67 -18.76
N TYR A 123 2.00 -16.23 -18.33
CA TYR A 123 1.33 -15.06 -18.91
C TYR A 123 2.00 -13.76 -18.49
N LEU A 124 2.41 -13.65 -17.22
CA LEU A 124 3.20 -12.51 -16.72
C LEU A 124 4.51 -12.36 -17.48
N LEU A 125 5.27 -13.45 -17.60
CA LEU A 125 6.53 -13.46 -18.34
C LEU A 125 6.33 -13.17 -19.83
N LYS A 126 5.21 -13.62 -20.42
CA LYS A 126 4.88 -13.32 -21.81
C LYS A 126 4.56 -11.84 -22.02
N ALA A 127 3.80 -11.22 -21.10
CA ALA A 127 3.55 -9.78 -21.13
C ALA A 127 4.86 -9.00 -21.05
N TYR A 128 5.76 -9.38 -20.13
CA TYR A 128 7.08 -8.77 -19.99
C TYR A 128 7.93 -8.90 -21.27
N GLU A 129 7.91 -10.06 -21.93
CA GLU A 129 8.60 -10.28 -23.21
C GLU A 129 8.04 -9.39 -24.33
N ILE A 130 6.72 -9.17 -24.38
CA ILE A 130 6.07 -8.35 -25.41
C ILE A 130 6.46 -6.88 -25.25
N ASN A 131 6.42 -6.35 -24.03
CA ASN A 131 6.78 -4.96 -23.77
C ASN A 131 7.32 -4.77 -22.34
N PRO A 132 8.65 -4.71 -22.15
CA PRO A 132 9.26 -4.55 -20.84
C PRO A 132 9.16 -3.12 -20.28
N ASP A 133 8.78 -2.12 -21.08
CA ASP A 133 8.73 -0.70 -20.65
C ASP A 133 7.37 -0.28 -20.10
N ARG A 134 6.47 -1.26 -19.89
CA ARG A 134 5.16 -1.05 -19.26
C ARG A 134 5.25 -1.26 -17.76
N SER A 135 5.05 -0.18 -17.00
CA SER A 135 5.26 -0.21 -15.54
C SER A 135 4.20 -1.01 -14.78
N GLU A 136 3.04 -1.29 -15.39
CA GLU A 136 1.89 -1.91 -14.71
C GLU A 136 2.17 -3.34 -14.21
N ILE A 137 3.04 -4.11 -14.88
CA ILE A 137 3.37 -5.50 -14.52
C ILE A 137 4.47 -5.65 -13.47
N TYR A 138 5.16 -4.56 -13.12
CA TYR A 138 6.35 -4.64 -12.28
C TYR A 138 6.09 -5.07 -10.83
N PRO A 139 5.01 -4.61 -10.16
CA PRO A 139 4.63 -5.17 -8.86
C PRO A 139 4.53 -6.71 -8.91
N ASP A 140 3.88 -7.23 -9.95
CA ASP A 140 3.72 -8.67 -10.19
C ASP A 140 5.03 -9.40 -10.45
N LEU A 141 5.90 -8.83 -11.28
CA LEU A 141 7.23 -9.39 -11.57
C LEU A 141 8.11 -9.44 -10.32
N ILE A 142 8.10 -8.38 -9.51
CA ILE A 142 8.89 -8.29 -8.28
C ILE A 142 8.47 -9.40 -7.33
N VAL A 143 7.16 -9.58 -7.09
CA VAL A 143 6.65 -10.66 -6.23
C VAL A 143 6.95 -12.03 -6.81
N TYR A 144 6.79 -12.22 -8.12
CA TYR A 144 7.10 -13.48 -8.77
C TYR A 144 8.58 -13.87 -8.52
N PHE A 145 9.51 -12.96 -8.74
CA PHE A 145 10.93 -13.25 -8.52
C PHE A 145 11.27 -13.41 -7.03
N GLU A 146 10.71 -12.59 -6.15
CA GLU A 146 10.87 -12.71 -4.69
C GLU A 146 10.41 -14.07 -4.18
N THR A 147 9.16 -14.44 -4.48
CA THR A 147 8.54 -15.68 -3.98
C THR A 147 9.18 -16.94 -4.57
N ASN A 148 9.86 -16.83 -5.72
CA ASN A 148 10.62 -17.91 -6.35
C ASN A 148 12.13 -17.90 -6.04
N GLY A 149 12.62 -16.99 -5.19
CA GLY A 149 14.02 -16.96 -4.73
C GLY A 149 15.00 -16.46 -5.79
N LYS A 150 14.48 -15.76 -6.79
CA LYS A 150 15.24 -15.20 -7.91
C LYS A 150 15.64 -13.75 -7.60
N TYR A 151 16.31 -13.54 -6.48
CA TYR A 151 16.65 -12.21 -5.96
C TYR A 151 17.44 -11.35 -6.95
N GLY A 152 18.36 -11.95 -7.72
CA GLY A 152 19.10 -11.22 -8.76
C GLY A 152 18.22 -10.72 -9.91
N ASP A 153 17.15 -11.44 -10.27
CA ASP A 153 16.21 -10.99 -11.30
C ASP A 153 15.19 -10.00 -10.75
N ARG A 154 14.75 -10.21 -9.49
CA ARG A 154 13.98 -9.21 -8.74
C ARG A 154 14.69 -7.86 -8.74
N ASP A 155 15.98 -7.84 -8.42
CA ASP A 155 16.73 -6.59 -8.31
C ASP A 155 16.86 -5.87 -9.66
N LYS A 156 17.00 -6.62 -10.76
CA LYS A 156 16.99 -6.04 -12.12
C LYS A 156 15.65 -5.38 -12.43
N VAL A 157 14.54 -6.06 -12.16
CA VAL A 157 13.21 -5.49 -12.45
C VAL A 157 12.87 -4.32 -11.53
N VAL A 158 13.32 -4.34 -10.26
CA VAL A 158 13.19 -3.19 -9.35
C VAL A 158 13.91 -1.96 -9.91
N LYS A 159 15.15 -2.13 -10.38
CA LYS A 159 15.93 -1.03 -11.00
C LYS A 159 15.26 -0.51 -12.26
N HIS A 160 14.89 -1.39 -13.19
CA HIS A 160 14.24 -1.00 -14.44
C HIS A 160 12.92 -0.27 -14.20
N ARG A 161 12.07 -0.77 -13.27
CA ARG A 161 10.83 -0.08 -12.87
C ARG A 161 11.12 1.36 -12.47
N GLN A 162 12.13 1.57 -11.62
CA GLN A 162 12.45 2.89 -11.10
C GLN A 162 12.93 3.85 -12.19
N GLU A 163 13.53 3.34 -13.27
CA GLU A 163 13.92 4.13 -14.44
C GLU A 163 12.72 4.55 -15.31
N ILE A 164 11.79 3.62 -15.58
CA ILE A 164 10.65 3.87 -16.47
C ILE A 164 9.47 4.57 -15.78
N SER A 165 9.31 4.36 -14.48
CA SER A 165 8.18 4.86 -13.69
C SER A 165 8.58 4.96 -12.22
N PRO A 166 9.30 6.05 -11.85
CA PRO A 166 9.76 6.27 -10.49
C PRO A 166 8.65 6.15 -9.45
N ALA A 167 8.97 5.53 -8.30
CA ALA A 167 8.06 5.47 -7.16
C ALA A 167 7.75 6.87 -6.60
N SER A 168 6.56 7.00 -5.98
CA SER A 168 6.13 8.20 -5.24
C SER A 168 7.23 8.63 -4.24
N PRO A 169 7.75 9.86 -4.34
CA PRO A 169 8.73 10.37 -3.38
C PRO A 169 8.20 10.36 -1.94
N GLY A 170 6.92 10.66 -1.74
CA GLY A 170 6.29 10.63 -0.42
C GLY A 170 6.24 9.21 0.17
N MET A 171 5.86 8.22 -0.65
CA MET A 171 5.85 6.82 -0.20
C MET A 171 7.25 6.29 0.04
N MET A 172 8.24 6.71 -0.75
CA MET A 172 9.65 6.39 -0.51
C MET A 172 10.15 6.96 0.81
N ALA A 173 9.82 8.22 1.13
CA ALA A 173 10.19 8.84 2.40
C ALA A 173 9.51 8.18 3.61
N TRP A 174 8.21 7.88 3.50
CA TRP A 174 7.48 7.14 4.55
C TRP A 174 8.10 5.77 4.82
N ASN A 175 8.43 5.01 3.77
CA ASN A 175 9.07 3.71 3.90
C ASN A 175 10.52 3.80 4.41
N TYR A 176 11.25 4.84 4.04
CA TYR A 176 12.57 5.14 4.58
C TYR A 176 12.50 5.36 6.10
N ASN A 177 11.51 6.13 6.58
CA ASN A 177 11.35 6.42 8.00
C ASN A 177 11.02 5.18 8.85
N ALA A 178 10.44 4.15 8.25
CA ALA A 178 10.24 2.86 8.90
C ALA A 178 11.48 1.94 8.81
N LEU A 179 12.23 1.99 7.70
CA LEU A 179 13.36 1.10 7.43
C LEU A 179 14.68 1.57 8.06
N ALA A 180 14.96 2.88 8.01
CA ALA A 180 16.23 3.45 8.45
C ALA A 180 16.41 3.43 9.98
N THR A 181 15.33 3.32 10.74
CA THR A 181 15.30 3.34 12.20
C THR A 181 15.54 1.98 12.85
N LEU A 182 15.57 0.91 12.07
CA LEU A 182 15.67 -0.47 12.57
C LEU A 182 17.08 -0.81 13.07
N GLU A 183 17.21 -1.81 13.93
CA GLU A 183 18.51 -2.37 14.31
C GLU A 183 19.16 -3.18 13.17
N GLU A 184 20.48 -3.36 13.24
CA GLU A 184 21.26 -4.11 12.24
C GLU A 184 20.77 -5.56 12.10
N ASN A 185 20.69 -6.06 10.87
CA ASN A 185 20.21 -7.41 10.53
C ASN A 185 18.78 -7.70 11.02
N ALA A 186 17.95 -6.66 11.22
CA ALA A 186 16.57 -6.84 11.65
C ALA A 186 15.70 -7.55 10.60
N ILE A 187 14.62 -8.17 11.08
CA ILE A 187 13.46 -8.59 10.28
C ILE A 187 12.36 -7.56 10.50
N VAL A 188 11.73 -7.09 9.43
CA VAL A 188 10.55 -6.22 9.52
C VAL A 188 9.37 -6.84 8.77
N LEU A 189 8.26 -6.99 9.48
CA LEU A 189 6.99 -7.45 8.92
C LEU A 189 6.19 -6.24 8.40
N THR A 190 5.78 -6.29 7.13
CA THR A 190 5.12 -5.17 6.43
C THR A 190 3.69 -5.50 6.02
N GLY A 191 2.82 -4.47 6.09
CA GLY A 191 1.40 -4.52 5.77
C GLY A 191 1.13 -4.10 4.33
N GLY A 192 1.11 -5.06 3.41
CA GLY A 192 0.71 -4.83 2.01
C GLY A 192 1.78 -4.18 1.13
N ASP A 193 1.39 -3.90 -0.11
CA ASP A 193 2.30 -3.59 -1.22
C ASP A 193 3.01 -2.24 -1.03
N ASN A 194 2.26 -1.22 -0.61
CA ASN A 194 2.75 0.14 -0.43
C ASN A 194 3.80 0.28 0.70
N ASP A 195 3.77 -0.64 1.66
CA ASP A 195 4.71 -0.76 2.79
C ASP A 195 5.88 -1.71 2.51
N THR A 196 5.79 -2.53 1.45
CA THR A 196 6.80 -3.54 1.13
C THR A 196 7.67 -3.12 -0.05
N TYR A 197 7.05 -2.84 -1.20
CA TYR A 197 7.78 -2.72 -2.46
C TYR A 197 8.69 -1.49 -2.48
N GLN A 198 8.30 -0.44 -1.76
CA GLN A 198 9.09 0.78 -1.65
C GLN A 198 10.33 0.55 -0.78
N LYS A 199 10.26 -0.31 0.25
CA LYS A 199 11.45 -0.73 1.00
C LYS A 199 12.40 -1.56 0.13
N TRP A 200 11.89 -2.48 -0.69
CA TRP A 200 12.74 -3.20 -1.64
C TRP A 200 13.41 -2.26 -2.65
N ILE A 201 12.72 -1.21 -3.13
CA ILE A 201 13.34 -0.19 -3.98
C ILE A 201 14.45 0.55 -3.23
N LEU A 202 14.19 1.01 -2.00
CA LEU A 202 15.20 1.66 -1.15
C LEU A 202 16.45 0.78 -0.96
N GLN A 203 16.26 -0.53 -0.75
CA GLN A 203 17.35 -1.49 -0.60
C GLN A 203 18.14 -1.67 -1.90
N VAL A 204 17.45 -1.89 -3.03
CA VAL A 204 18.07 -2.28 -4.30
C VAL A 204 18.66 -1.10 -5.07
N VAL A 205 17.95 0.03 -5.09
CA VAL A 205 18.32 1.22 -5.87
C VAL A 205 19.15 2.19 -5.03
N ASN A 206 18.74 2.43 -3.79
CA ASN A 206 19.37 3.43 -2.93
C ASN A 206 20.39 2.83 -1.95
N ASN A 207 20.53 1.51 -1.89
CA ASN A 207 21.41 0.80 -0.96
C ASN A 207 21.14 1.16 0.51
N ILE A 208 19.88 1.45 0.85
CA ILE A 208 19.47 1.75 2.22
C ILE A 208 19.08 0.45 2.92
N ARG A 209 19.80 0.13 3.99
CA ARG A 209 19.54 -1.02 4.85
C ARG A 209 19.38 -2.36 4.11
N PRO A 210 20.32 -2.73 3.22
CA PRO A 210 20.28 -4.04 2.54
C PRO A 210 20.42 -5.22 3.52
N ASP A 211 20.87 -4.97 4.76
CA ASP A 211 20.97 -5.94 5.85
C ASP A 211 19.61 -6.35 6.42
N VAL A 212 18.59 -5.50 6.31
CA VAL A 212 17.25 -5.78 6.87
C VAL A 212 16.49 -6.74 5.97
N ARG A 213 15.85 -7.75 6.56
CA ARG A 213 14.90 -8.59 5.84
C ARG A 213 13.48 -8.03 5.93
N VAL A 214 12.95 -7.56 4.81
CA VAL A 214 11.57 -7.09 4.67
C VAL A 214 10.67 -8.27 4.28
N ILE A 215 9.65 -8.56 5.10
CA ILE A 215 8.72 -9.68 4.91
C ILE A 215 7.29 -9.14 4.86
N ASN A 216 6.66 -9.26 3.70
CA ASN A 216 5.23 -8.95 3.55
C ASN A 216 4.36 -10.04 4.17
N THR A 217 3.43 -9.66 5.05
CA THR A 217 2.57 -10.61 5.78
C THR A 217 1.59 -11.36 4.87
N SER A 218 1.22 -10.82 3.72
CA SER A 218 0.38 -11.52 2.73
C SER A 218 1.18 -12.52 1.88
N LEU A 219 2.46 -12.22 1.58
CA LEU A 219 3.28 -13.10 0.75
C LEU A 219 3.81 -14.31 1.53
N ILE A 220 4.17 -14.15 2.81
CA ILE A 220 4.65 -15.25 3.68
C ILE A 220 3.60 -16.36 3.88
N MET A 221 2.36 -16.13 3.44
CA MET A 221 1.30 -17.15 3.38
C MET A 221 1.64 -18.26 2.37
N ILE A 222 2.36 -17.92 1.29
CA ILE A 222 2.81 -18.88 0.27
C ILE A 222 3.82 -19.84 0.90
N GLU A 223 3.43 -21.11 1.04
CA GLU A 223 4.21 -22.11 1.78
C GLU A 223 5.63 -22.30 1.24
N SER A 224 5.80 -22.42 -0.08
CA SER A 224 7.11 -22.61 -0.69
C SER A 224 8.04 -21.42 -0.47
N TYR A 225 7.51 -20.19 -0.53
CA TYR A 225 8.24 -18.97 -0.23
C TYR A 225 8.61 -18.90 1.25
N ARG A 226 7.66 -19.10 2.16
CA ARG A 226 7.88 -19.11 3.61
C ARG A 226 8.95 -20.11 4.03
N ASN A 227 8.84 -21.36 3.57
CA ASN A 227 9.77 -22.41 3.97
C ASN A 227 11.20 -22.10 3.51
N ARG A 228 11.37 -21.56 2.30
CA ARG A 228 12.68 -21.11 1.81
C ARG A 228 13.20 -19.92 2.64
N LEU A 229 12.37 -18.89 2.82
CA LEU A 229 12.73 -17.68 3.57
C LEU A 229 13.15 -18.02 5.01
N PHE A 230 12.41 -18.91 5.68
CA PHE A 230 12.74 -19.35 7.03
C PHE A 230 14.06 -20.12 7.07
N SER A 231 14.30 -20.99 6.09
CA SER A 231 15.59 -21.68 5.95
C SER A 231 16.76 -20.71 5.74
N GLU A 232 16.58 -19.64 4.95
CA GLU A 232 17.60 -18.62 4.69
C GLU A 232 17.93 -17.79 5.93
N LEU A 233 16.92 -17.51 6.77
CA LEU A 233 17.05 -16.70 7.99
C LEU A 233 17.37 -17.53 9.24
N GLY A 234 17.42 -18.87 9.13
CA GLY A 234 17.57 -19.76 10.28
C GLY A 234 16.36 -19.76 11.23
N ILE A 235 15.18 -19.40 10.75
CA ILE A 235 13.92 -19.46 11.50
C ILE A 235 13.41 -20.91 11.47
N ALA A 236 12.91 -21.40 12.60
CA ALA A 236 12.31 -22.73 12.69
C ALA A 236 11.19 -22.92 11.65
N PRO A 237 11.01 -24.12 11.04
CA PRO A 237 9.90 -24.36 10.12
C PRO A 237 8.53 -24.11 10.77
N PHE A 238 7.60 -23.54 10.01
CA PHE A 238 6.21 -23.36 10.45
C PHE A 238 5.40 -24.63 10.17
N THR A 239 5.12 -25.43 11.20
CA THR A 239 4.49 -26.76 11.05
C THR A 239 2.97 -26.77 11.24
N ILE A 240 2.37 -25.64 11.61
CA ILE A 240 0.92 -25.55 11.82
C ILE A 240 0.24 -25.60 10.44
N LYS A 241 -0.60 -26.62 10.23
CA LYS A 241 -1.43 -26.75 9.03
C LYS A 241 -2.62 -25.80 9.14
N VAL A 242 -2.87 -25.07 8.06
CA VAL A 242 -3.89 -24.03 8.03
C VAL A 242 -4.90 -24.32 6.95
N ASP A 243 -6.16 -24.26 7.33
CA ASP A 243 -7.27 -24.35 6.41
C ASP A 243 -7.73 -22.94 5.98
N SER A 244 -8.43 -22.89 4.85
CA SER A 244 -8.93 -21.66 4.25
C SER A 244 -10.01 -20.96 5.10
N SER A 245 -10.53 -21.60 6.14
CA SER A 245 -11.60 -21.04 6.99
C SER A 245 -11.08 -20.17 8.14
N ASN A 246 -9.75 -20.10 8.34
CA ASN A 246 -9.15 -19.42 9.50
C ASN A 246 -7.92 -18.54 9.15
N TRP A 247 -7.98 -17.82 8.03
CA TRP A 247 -6.87 -17.00 7.51
C TRP A 247 -6.37 -15.92 8.48
N GLN A 248 -7.27 -15.30 9.25
CA GLN A 248 -6.91 -14.30 10.27
C GLN A 248 -6.07 -14.92 11.39
N ASN A 249 -6.45 -16.11 11.87
CA ASN A 249 -5.66 -16.84 12.86
C ASN A 249 -4.28 -17.21 12.31
N PHE A 250 -4.17 -17.51 11.01
CA PHE A 250 -2.85 -17.76 10.44
C PHE A 250 -1.92 -16.55 10.46
N ASN A 251 -2.42 -15.37 10.07
CA ASN A 251 -1.59 -14.16 10.07
C ASN A 251 -1.06 -13.86 11.47
N GLN A 252 -1.89 -14.09 12.49
CA GLN A 252 -1.45 -13.96 13.87
C GLN A 252 -0.38 -14.99 14.25
N LEU A 253 -0.64 -16.27 13.97
CA LEU A 253 0.28 -17.36 14.31
C LEU A 253 1.64 -17.24 13.59
N ILE A 254 1.66 -16.77 12.34
CA ILE A 254 2.92 -16.61 11.60
C ILE A 254 3.75 -15.45 12.13
N VAL A 255 3.11 -14.33 12.52
CA VAL A 255 3.78 -13.19 13.14
C VAL A 255 4.36 -13.61 14.50
N GLU A 256 3.58 -14.29 15.34
CA GLU A 256 4.05 -14.87 16.60
C GLU A 256 5.24 -15.81 16.38
N HIS A 257 5.15 -16.67 15.36
CA HIS A 257 6.22 -17.61 15.05
C HIS A 257 7.51 -16.88 14.66
N VAL A 258 7.44 -15.85 13.82
CA VAL A 258 8.62 -15.04 13.46
C VAL A 258 9.19 -14.36 14.71
N CYS A 259 8.37 -13.71 15.54
CA CYS A 259 8.83 -13.05 16.76
C CYS A 259 9.54 -14.00 17.72
N HIS A 260 9.00 -15.21 17.94
CA HIS A 260 9.57 -16.19 18.88
C HIS A 260 10.77 -16.98 18.34
N ASN A 261 10.92 -17.10 17.02
CA ASN A 261 11.89 -18.04 16.41
C ASN A 261 12.94 -17.35 15.53
N SER A 262 13.10 -16.02 15.59
CA SER A 262 14.07 -15.28 14.77
C SER A 262 15.51 -15.28 15.31
N GLY A 263 15.76 -15.97 16.43
CA GLY A 263 17.10 -16.09 17.01
C GLY A 263 17.67 -14.73 17.40
N SER A 264 18.80 -14.35 16.81
CA SER A 264 19.47 -13.08 17.07
C SER A 264 18.96 -11.90 16.24
N HIS A 265 18.07 -12.12 15.26
CA HIS A 265 17.55 -11.04 14.43
C HIS A 265 16.49 -10.25 15.22
N PRO A 266 16.66 -8.93 15.43
CA PRO A 266 15.61 -8.09 15.99
C PRO A 266 14.37 -8.12 15.09
N VAL A 267 13.18 -8.30 15.68
CA VAL A 267 11.94 -8.38 14.91
C VAL A 267 11.12 -7.11 15.11
N TYR A 268 10.69 -6.54 13.99
CA TYR A 268 9.86 -5.36 13.93
C TYR A 268 8.58 -5.64 13.15
N ILE A 269 7.52 -4.93 13.50
CA ILE A 269 6.22 -4.98 12.82
C ILE A 269 5.86 -3.55 12.43
N CYS A 270 5.71 -3.25 11.15
CA CYS A 270 5.19 -1.95 10.72
C CYS A 270 3.77 -1.77 11.25
N ASN A 271 3.45 -0.57 11.73
CA ASN A 271 2.13 -0.28 12.30
C ASN A 271 1.00 -0.18 11.25
N SER A 272 1.36 -0.29 9.97
CA SER A 272 0.49 -0.58 8.82
C SER A 272 -0.02 -2.03 8.79
N VAL A 273 0.63 -2.96 9.49
CA VAL A 273 0.14 -4.34 9.62
C VAL A 273 -1.16 -4.29 10.43
N PRO A 274 -2.23 -5.00 10.01
CA PRO A 274 -3.48 -5.03 10.78
C PRO A 274 -3.26 -5.52 12.21
N GLU A 275 -3.83 -4.81 13.18
CA GLU A 275 -3.65 -5.09 14.62
C GLU A 275 -4.00 -6.53 15.03
N GLY A 276 -5.00 -7.13 14.34
CA GLY A 276 -5.37 -8.54 14.53
C GLY A 276 -4.23 -9.52 14.29
N HIS A 277 -3.20 -9.15 13.54
CA HIS A 277 -2.05 -10.01 13.24
C HIS A 277 -1.05 -10.08 14.41
N TYR A 278 -1.11 -9.19 15.40
CA TYR A 278 -0.15 -9.16 16.50
C TYR A 278 -0.80 -8.87 17.86
N THR A 279 -2.11 -9.06 17.96
CA THR A 279 -2.87 -8.74 19.18
C THR A 279 -2.37 -9.52 20.41
N SER A 280 -1.89 -10.75 20.23
CA SER A 280 -1.31 -11.58 21.30
C SER A 280 0.05 -11.11 21.80
N LEU A 281 0.75 -10.25 21.04
CA LEU A 281 2.11 -9.78 21.35
C LEU A 281 2.13 -8.38 21.95
N LYS A 282 0.97 -7.73 22.15
CA LYS A 282 0.86 -6.32 22.56
C LYS A 282 1.73 -5.94 23.75
N ASP A 283 1.80 -6.81 24.77
CA ASP A 283 2.59 -6.56 25.98
C ASP A 283 4.11 -6.63 25.76
N SER A 284 4.55 -7.12 24.61
CA SER A 284 5.96 -7.24 24.19
C SER A 284 6.27 -6.40 22.94
N LEU A 285 5.37 -5.48 22.56
CA LEU A 285 5.55 -4.60 21.41
C LEU A 285 5.71 -3.14 21.85
N TYR A 286 6.81 -2.54 21.40
CA TYR A 286 7.17 -1.17 21.77
C TYR A 286 7.24 -0.31 20.52
N LEU A 287 6.45 0.77 20.48
CA LEU A 287 6.40 1.68 19.34
C LEU A 287 7.70 2.50 19.25
N GLU A 288 8.32 2.55 18.08
CA GLU A 288 9.56 3.30 17.79
C GLU A 288 9.43 4.28 16.62
N GLY A 289 8.20 4.63 16.25
CA GLY A 289 7.89 5.50 15.10
C GLY A 289 6.77 4.89 14.26
N LEU A 290 7.11 4.42 13.06
CA LEU A 290 6.21 3.67 12.17
C LEU A 290 6.26 2.14 12.39
N VAL A 291 7.02 1.70 13.38
CA VAL A 291 7.26 0.27 13.66
C VAL A 291 7.11 0.00 15.15
N TYR A 292 6.67 -1.21 15.46
CA TYR A 292 6.75 -1.81 16.77
C TYR A 292 7.94 -2.76 16.81
N LYS A 293 8.83 -2.61 17.79
CA LYS A 293 9.86 -3.59 18.09
C LYS A 293 9.28 -4.67 18.99
N TYR A 294 9.50 -5.93 18.64
CA TYR A 294 9.25 -7.04 19.54
C TYR A 294 10.39 -7.17 20.55
N SER A 295 10.07 -7.06 21.85
CA SER A 295 11.01 -7.24 22.94
C SER A 295 10.34 -7.89 24.14
N PRO A 296 10.87 -8.99 24.68
CA PRO A 296 10.35 -9.56 25.94
C PRO A 296 10.66 -8.68 27.15
N GLU A 297 11.65 -7.79 27.03
CA GLU A 297 12.05 -6.87 28.09
C GLU A 297 11.56 -5.44 27.81
N ARG A 298 11.12 -4.77 28.86
CA ARG A 298 10.74 -3.35 28.78
C ARG A 298 11.97 -2.47 28.69
N TYR A 299 11.90 -1.47 27.81
CA TYR A 299 12.91 -0.42 27.68
C TYR A 299 12.24 0.93 27.42
N ASP A 300 13.04 1.99 27.43
CA ASP A 300 12.57 3.35 27.15
C ASP A 300 12.43 3.57 25.63
N ASN A 301 11.28 3.16 25.10
CA ASN A 301 10.97 3.35 23.69
C ASN A 301 10.71 4.84 23.35
N ILE A 302 10.36 5.68 24.32
CA ILE A 302 10.15 7.13 24.09
C ILE A 302 11.46 7.81 23.70
N ALA A 303 12.56 7.48 24.39
CA ALA A 303 13.89 7.95 24.02
C ALA A 303 14.27 7.54 22.59
N VAL A 304 13.89 6.33 22.17
CA VAL A 304 14.11 5.83 20.80
C VAL A 304 13.26 6.60 19.79
N ILE A 305 11.96 6.81 20.05
CA ILE A 305 11.09 7.62 19.18
C ILE A 305 11.69 9.02 19.01
N ARG A 306 12.15 9.66 20.11
CA ARG A 306 12.72 11.01 20.06
C ARG A 306 13.96 11.05 19.18
N LYS A 307 14.91 10.13 19.40
CA LYS A 307 16.11 10.00 18.56
C LYS A 307 15.72 9.81 17.08
N ASN A 308 14.81 8.90 16.80
CA ASN A 308 14.39 8.59 15.43
C ASN A 308 13.77 9.82 14.75
N PHE A 309 12.86 10.51 15.44
CA PHE A 309 12.22 11.73 14.96
C PHE A 309 13.20 12.87 14.70
N GLU A 310 14.09 13.16 15.67
CA GLU A 310 14.99 14.31 15.60
C GLU A 310 16.20 14.11 14.68
N GLN A 311 16.64 12.86 14.48
CA GLN A 311 17.95 12.58 13.86
C GLN A 311 17.90 11.70 12.61
N ILE A 312 16.84 10.93 12.38
CA ILE A 312 16.81 9.90 11.32
C ILE A 312 15.69 10.16 10.31
N MET A 313 14.48 10.46 10.79
CA MET A 313 13.30 10.58 9.93
C MET A 313 13.37 11.79 9.00
N LEU A 314 13.01 11.57 7.74
CA LEU A 314 12.83 12.60 6.72
C LEU A 314 11.37 13.04 6.74
N LEU A 315 11.06 14.18 7.35
CA LEU A 315 9.68 14.67 7.50
C LEU A 315 9.35 15.87 6.61
N ASP A 316 10.35 16.44 5.93
CA ASP A 316 10.16 17.62 5.06
C ASP A 316 9.16 17.38 3.94
N TYR A 317 9.01 16.14 3.46
CA TYR A 317 8.01 15.80 2.44
C TYR A 317 6.56 16.04 2.92
N ILE A 318 6.33 16.06 4.24
CA ILE A 318 5.03 16.31 4.86
C ILE A 318 4.77 17.82 4.95
N THR A 319 5.78 18.61 5.28
CA THR A 319 5.63 20.06 5.51
C THR A 319 5.86 20.89 4.24
N THR A 320 6.65 20.39 3.30
CA THR A 320 7.11 21.13 2.12
C THR A 320 7.28 20.18 0.94
N PRO A 321 6.17 19.69 0.34
CA PRO A 321 6.26 18.84 -0.84
C PRO A 321 6.85 19.62 -2.02
N LEU A 322 7.91 19.08 -2.63
CA LEU A 322 8.66 19.74 -3.72
C LEU A 322 8.19 19.32 -5.13
N SER A 323 7.28 18.35 -5.22
CA SER A 323 6.74 17.85 -6.48
C SER A 323 5.28 17.47 -6.33
N ALA A 324 4.52 17.55 -7.42
CA ALA A 324 3.23 16.90 -7.50
C ALA A 324 3.43 15.37 -7.48
N ASP A 325 2.58 14.68 -6.74
CA ASP A 325 2.62 13.22 -6.60
C ASP A 325 1.22 12.68 -6.86
N VAL A 326 1.09 11.77 -7.81
CA VAL A 326 -0.20 11.13 -8.13
C VAL A 326 -0.72 10.30 -6.95
N SER A 327 0.18 9.85 -6.08
CA SER A 327 -0.14 9.09 -4.86
C SER A 327 -0.27 9.97 -3.63
N GLN A 328 -0.44 11.28 -3.78
CA GLN A 328 -0.48 12.21 -2.63
C GLN A 328 -1.54 11.82 -1.59
N SER A 329 -2.73 11.38 -2.01
CA SER A 329 -3.78 10.92 -1.09
C SER A 329 -3.38 9.66 -0.33
N ILE A 330 -2.67 8.72 -0.97
CA ILE A 330 -2.13 7.51 -0.34
C ILE A 330 -1.03 7.88 0.66
N VAL A 331 -0.16 8.82 0.31
CA VAL A 331 0.90 9.34 1.19
C VAL A 331 0.28 9.99 2.43
N ASP A 332 -0.71 10.86 2.25
CA ASP A 332 -1.35 11.57 3.35
C ASP A 332 -2.08 10.61 4.30
N ASN A 333 -2.77 9.59 3.76
CA ASN A 333 -3.36 8.52 4.59
C ASN A 333 -2.29 7.68 5.30
N SER A 334 -1.21 7.31 4.62
CA SER A 334 -0.11 6.54 5.23
C SER A 334 0.55 7.31 6.37
N ASN A 335 0.64 8.63 6.27
CA ASN A 335 1.21 9.48 7.30
C ASN A 335 0.36 9.55 8.59
N LEU A 336 -0.91 9.12 8.57
CA LEU A 336 -1.70 8.97 9.81
C LEU A 336 -1.05 7.97 10.78
N ASN A 337 -0.26 7.02 10.26
CA ASN A 337 0.50 6.08 11.07
C ASN A 337 1.58 6.73 11.96
N TYR A 338 1.95 8.00 11.76
CA TYR A 338 2.84 8.70 12.68
C TYR A 338 2.13 9.15 13.96
N ILE A 339 0.80 9.30 13.95
CA ILE A 339 0.03 9.91 15.04
C ILE A 339 0.31 9.25 16.40
N PRO A 340 0.31 7.91 16.55
CA PRO A 340 0.56 7.28 17.85
C PRO A 340 1.93 7.63 18.43
N ALA A 341 2.98 7.67 17.61
CA ALA A 341 4.34 8.00 18.07
C ALA A 341 4.49 9.50 18.35
N PHE A 342 3.87 10.34 17.53
CA PHE A 342 3.96 11.80 17.66
C PHE A 342 3.16 12.32 18.85
N ILE A 343 2.06 11.67 19.21
CA ILE A 343 1.34 11.91 20.47
C ILE A 343 2.24 11.60 21.67
N GLN A 344 2.95 10.47 21.66
CA GLN A 344 3.88 10.12 22.74
C GLN A 344 5.02 11.15 22.86
N LEU A 345 5.55 11.65 21.75
CA LEU A 345 6.54 12.73 21.77
C LEU A 345 5.97 14.06 22.26
N TYR A 346 4.74 14.42 21.87
CA TYR A 346 4.08 15.62 22.36
C TYR A 346 3.97 15.61 23.88
N ASP A 347 3.49 14.51 24.46
CA ASP A 347 3.39 14.33 25.90
C ASP A 347 4.78 14.38 26.56
N HIS A 348 5.78 13.74 25.97
CA HIS A 348 7.17 13.79 26.45
C HIS A 348 7.71 15.22 26.51
N TYR A 349 7.64 15.99 25.42
CA TYR A 349 8.12 17.37 25.39
C TYR A 349 7.42 18.25 26.41
N ARG A 350 6.11 18.07 26.61
CA ARG A 350 5.36 18.80 27.64
C ARG A 350 5.83 18.47 29.05
N LEU A 351 6.01 17.19 29.36
CA LEU A 351 6.46 16.73 30.68
C LEU A 351 7.89 17.20 30.99
N CYS A 352 8.74 17.33 29.97
CA CYS A 352 10.09 17.88 30.10
C CYS A 352 10.14 19.42 30.13
N GLY A 353 9.01 20.12 29.94
CA GLY A 353 8.97 21.59 29.88
C GLY A 353 9.48 22.18 28.57
N GLU A 354 9.63 21.37 27.52
CA GLU A 354 10.07 21.77 26.17
C GLU A 354 8.88 22.31 25.35
N SER A 355 8.31 23.43 25.80
CA SER A 355 7.06 24.00 25.25
C SER A 355 7.11 24.31 23.76
N ASP A 356 8.26 24.74 23.23
CA ASP A 356 8.43 25.04 21.81
C ASP A 356 8.35 23.75 20.95
N GLU A 357 8.98 22.67 21.39
CA GLU A 357 8.96 21.38 20.69
C GLU A 357 7.57 20.72 20.78
N ALA A 358 6.91 20.80 21.95
CA ALA A 358 5.52 20.39 22.08
C ALA A 358 4.61 21.17 21.11
N GLY A 359 4.81 22.49 20.98
CA GLY A 359 4.06 23.34 20.05
C GLY A 359 4.29 22.98 18.58
N LYS A 360 5.53 22.63 18.19
CA LYS A 360 5.84 22.13 16.84
C LYS A 360 5.17 20.78 16.58
N MET A 361 5.22 19.87 17.55
CA MET A 361 4.60 18.54 17.43
C MET A 361 3.08 18.65 17.26
N ALA A 362 2.42 19.51 18.05
CA ALA A 362 0.98 19.77 17.91
C ALA A 362 0.62 20.31 16.52
N LYS A 363 1.43 21.21 15.94
CA LYS A 363 1.23 21.70 14.57
C LYS A 363 1.39 20.58 13.52
N LEU A 364 2.37 19.71 13.70
CA LEU A 364 2.59 18.58 12.80
C LEU A 364 1.43 17.58 12.85
N LEU A 365 0.97 17.21 14.05
CA LEU A 365 -0.22 16.36 14.24
C LEU A 365 -1.45 16.91 13.52
N ARG A 366 -1.72 18.22 13.67
CA ARG A 366 -2.82 18.90 12.97
C ARG A 366 -2.64 18.89 11.44
N LEU A 367 -1.41 19.08 10.96
CA LEU A 367 -1.11 19.03 9.54
C LEU A 367 -1.39 17.64 8.96
N LEU A 368 -0.99 16.57 9.64
CA LEU A 368 -1.23 15.19 9.22
C LEU A 368 -2.72 14.92 8.97
N VAL A 369 -3.56 15.20 9.96
CA VAL A 369 -5.02 14.95 9.87
C VAL A 369 -5.73 15.90 8.92
N SER A 370 -5.21 17.13 8.77
CA SER A 370 -5.73 18.09 7.79
C SER A 370 -5.48 17.62 6.36
N ARG A 371 -4.29 17.09 6.07
CA ARG A 371 -3.92 16.61 4.72
C ARG A 371 -4.65 15.32 4.35
N ALA A 372 -4.79 14.39 5.29
CA ALA A 372 -5.49 13.13 5.04
C ALA A 372 -7.00 13.30 4.80
N GLY A 373 -7.59 14.40 5.25
CA GLY A 373 -9.02 14.65 5.10
C GLY A 373 -9.93 13.71 5.92
N ASN A 374 -9.37 13.02 6.92
CA ASN A 374 -10.10 12.08 7.76
C ASN A 374 -10.64 12.78 9.03
N ASP A 375 -11.96 12.93 9.10
CA ASP A 375 -12.64 13.66 10.19
C ASP A 375 -12.55 12.96 11.54
N GLU A 376 -12.50 11.62 11.57
CA GLU A 376 -12.35 10.83 12.81
C GLU A 376 -10.99 11.11 13.45
N TYR A 377 -9.91 10.97 12.68
CA TYR A 377 -8.56 11.28 13.16
C TYR A 377 -8.40 12.76 13.52
N ARG A 378 -9.01 13.67 12.75
CA ARG A 378 -8.99 15.11 13.06
C ARG A 378 -9.61 15.37 14.42
N LYS A 379 -10.79 14.81 14.68
CA LYS A 379 -11.47 14.94 15.96
C LYS A 379 -10.62 14.36 17.10
N TYR A 380 -10.11 13.13 16.91
CA TYR A 380 -9.24 12.48 17.89
C TYR A 380 -8.03 13.34 18.28
N VAL A 381 -7.30 13.89 17.29
CA VAL A 381 -6.13 14.73 17.55
C VAL A 381 -6.51 16.05 18.22
N GLU A 382 -7.58 16.72 17.79
CA GLU A 382 -8.00 17.98 18.44
C GLU A 382 -8.49 17.77 19.87
N ASP A 383 -9.29 16.73 20.12
CA ASP A 383 -9.75 16.39 21.47
C ASP A 383 -8.54 16.11 22.38
N TYR A 384 -7.59 15.31 21.92
CA TYR A 384 -6.36 15.00 22.67
C TYR A 384 -5.51 16.24 22.99
N LEU A 385 -5.33 17.15 22.03
CA LEU A 385 -4.52 18.35 22.21
C LEU A 385 -5.20 19.41 23.11
N ASN A 386 -6.53 19.39 23.24
CA ASN A 386 -7.29 20.35 24.03
C ASN A 386 -7.56 19.89 25.47
N GLU A 387 -7.55 18.59 25.75
CA GLU A 387 -7.76 18.02 27.09
C GLU A 387 -6.55 18.22 28.05
N LYS A 388 -5.40 18.61 27.51
CA LYS A 388 -4.12 18.73 28.23
C LYS A 388 -3.66 20.17 28.24
#